data_AF-A0A931S606-F1
#
_entry.id   AF-A0A931S606-F1
#
_cell.length_a   1.000
_cell.length_b   1.000
_cell.length_c   1.000
_cell.angle_alpha   90.00
_cell.angle_beta   90.00
_cell.angle_gamma   90.00
#
_symmetry.space_group_name_H-M   'P 1'
#
loop_
_entity.id
_entity.type
_entity.pdbx_description
1 polymer ?
#
loop_
_entity_poly.entity_id
_entity_poly.type
_entity_poly.pdbx_seq_one_letter_code
_entity_poly.pdbx_strand_id
1 'polypeptide(L)'
;MSGSDTLRHRMVSGLLAGLLGGWVYGSFGSPHPWFGPAHHLFLNAGIGIGFGLFLGKLVTTAGSGLLWGEAYALIWWIVGPLTFFPFLLGNPPGWTVEAARSAFPMLLGYLVGYGTVLGLVYSYLSALFAGSWRARVLRQLTADFLFAVAIGGVAGLVGGLAFGAWMERVGIFPLIAGLVRSESADVGRTLHFIISVVIGASYGVLFRGDIQGIGSSIAWGLAYGFTWWVLGPLTIMPLWLGLGVQWSLAAGQAAFPSLVGHLIYGTLLGLVYSAVDRLWRVLFVESDPLKREPEGPGTRSLRAVGMGILASLAGGLAFTVVMVKTDALPVVASLIGRSSPTTGFVVHMVISAIIGATYGLLFRREAYTYGAGLAWGLVYGLVWWFLGPLTLMPILLGAEVQWSLASALGAYPSLIGHLAYGSATALAYQLLVMRYDPALRKGSRSVRTHLRRTSGTPAAALWVVVLMLGLMLPLLLTD
;
A
#
# COMPACT_ATOMS: atom_id res chain seq x y z
N MET A 1 28.05 9.04 19.69
CA MET A 1 28.27 7.64 19.27
C MET A 1 29.29 7.65 18.16
N SER A 2 30.32 6.83 18.26
CA SER A 2 31.32 6.66 17.20
C SER A 2 30.69 5.95 15.99
N GLY A 3 31.31 6.04 14.81
CA GLY A 3 30.82 5.35 13.62
C GLY A 3 30.73 3.82 13.79
N SER A 4 31.67 3.22 14.53
CA SER A 4 31.72 1.79 14.84
C SER A 4 30.57 1.33 15.73
N ASP A 5 30.17 2.12 16.72
CA ASP A 5 29.03 1.79 17.60
C ASP A 5 27.72 1.71 16.80
N THR A 6 27.54 2.62 15.83
CA THR A 6 26.33 2.63 15.00
C THR A 6 26.24 1.41 14.09
N LEU A 7 27.37 0.94 13.54
CA LEU A 7 27.41 -0.24 12.70
C LEU A 7 27.09 -1.50 13.49
N ARG A 8 27.72 -1.65 14.66
CA ARG A 8 27.48 -2.78 15.58
C ARG A 8 26.01 -2.87 15.99
N HIS A 9 25.40 -1.75 16.37
CA HIS A 9 23.98 -1.75 16.75
C HIS A 9 23.06 -2.19 15.62
N ARG A 10 23.33 -1.78 14.37
CA ARG A 10 22.54 -2.24 13.22
C ARG A 10 22.69 -3.73 12.96
N MET A 11 23.92 -4.25 13.02
CA MET A 11 24.17 -5.68 12.83
C MET A 11 23.48 -6.53 13.91
N VAL A 12 23.61 -6.14 15.18
CA VAL A 12 22.99 -6.88 16.30
C VAL A 12 21.46 -6.80 16.24
N SER A 13 20.90 -5.61 15.97
CA SER A 13 19.45 -5.47 15.77
C SER A 13 18.94 -6.33 14.63
N GLY A 14 19.67 -6.33 13.51
CA GLY A 14 19.37 -7.13 12.32
C GLY A 14 19.41 -8.63 12.61
N LEU A 15 20.48 -9.11 13.27
CA LEU A 15 20.62 -10.49 13.68
C LEU A 15 19.46 -10.97 14.55
N LEU A 16 19.14 -10.24 15.62
CA LEU A 16 18.09 -10.62 16.55
C LEU A 16 16.70 -10.58 15.89
N ALA A 17 16.43 -9.54 15.09
CA ALA A 17 15.18 -9.43 14.36
C ALA A 17 15.03 -10.51 13.29
N GLY A 18 16.11 -10.87 12.58
CA GLY A 18 16.14 -11.95 11.61
C GLY A 18 15.93 -13.32 12.24
N LEU A 19 16.55 -13.60 13.38
CA LEU A 19 16.34 -14.84 14.13
C LEU A 19 14.89 -14.98 14.59
N LEU A 20 14.30 -13.90 15.15
CA LEU A 20 12.91 -13.92 15.59
C LEU A 20 11.93 -14.06 14.41
N GLY A 21 12.14 -13.32 13.32
CA GLY A 21 11.35 -13.48 12.10
C GLY A 21 11.43 -14.88 11.52
N GLY A 22 12.63 -15.48 11.50
CA GLY A 22 12.82 -16.86 11.05
C GLY A 22 12.11 -17.87 11.95
N TRP A 23 12.13 -17.66 13.27
CA TRP A 23 11.40 -18.50 14.22
C TRP A 23 9.88 -18.40 14.06
N VAL A 24 9.34 -17.19 13.91
CA VAL A 24 7.90 -16.97 13.66
C VAL A 24 7.49 -17.60 12.33
N TYR A 25 8.23 -17.37 11.25
CA TYR A 25 7.93 -17.99 9.96
C TYR A 25 7.99 -19.53 10.03
N GLY A 26 9.00 -20.09 10.71
CA GLY A 26 9.16 -21.53 10.86
C GLY A 26 8.09 -22.20 11.72
N SER A 27 7.48 -21.48 12.68
CA SER A 27 6.45 -22.04 13.56
C SER A 27 5.11 -22.28 12.84
N PHE A 28 4.88 -21.63 11.69
CA PHE A 28 3.69 -21.86 10.85
C PHE A 28 3.77 -23.13 9.99
N GLY A 29 4.78 -23.99 10.19
CA GLY A 29 4.81 -25.33 9.60
C GLY A 29 5.26 -25.39 8.14
N SER A 30 5.87 -24.32 7.61
CA SER A 30 6.52 -24.33 6.30
C SER A 30 8.04 -24.51 6.46
N PRO A 31 8.57 -25.75 6.59
CA PRO A 31 10.00 -25.95 6.45
C PRO A 31 10.38 -25.50 5.04
N HIS A 32 11.35 -24.61 4.98
CA HIS A 32 11.97 -24.20 3.73
C HIS A 32 12.39 -25.48 2.97
N PRO A 33 11.88 -25.74 1.75
CA PRO A 33 12.05 -27.05 1.10
C PRO A 33 13.52 -27.42 0.84
N TRP A 34 14.40 -26.43 0.92
CA TRP A 34 15.81 -26.54 0.61
C TRP A 34 16.74 -26.74 1.82
N PHE A 35 16.29 -26.49 3.06
CA PHE A 35 17.19 -26.45 4.22
C PHE A 35 16.59 -27.06 5.49
N GLY A 36 17.41 -27.83 6.22
CA GLY A 36 17.04 -28.32 7.56
C GLY A 36 16.97 -27.19 8.61
N PRO A 37 16.44 -27.46 9.82
CA PRO A 37 16.15 -26.44 10.84
C PRO A 37 17.34 -25.57 11.25
N ALA A 38 18.54 -26.16 11.37
CA ALA A 38 19.76 -25.41 11.73
C ALA A 38 20.19 -24.44 10.62
N HIS A 39 20.17 -24.89 9.35
CA HIS A 39 20.50 -24.06 8.19
C HIS A 39 19.49 -22.91 8.01
N HIS A 40 18.22 -23.15 8.35
CA HIS A 40 17.20 -22.11 8.37
C HIS A 40 17.53 -20.99 9.36
N LEU A 41 18.01 -21.29 10.57
CA LEU A 41 18.40 -20.26 11.54
C LEU A 41 19.61 -19.43 11.07
N PHE A 42 20.65 -20.07 10.54
CA PHE A 42 21.83 -19.37 10.01
C PHE A 42 21.49 -18.46 8.82
N LEU A 43 20.65 -18.95 7.92
CA LEU A 43 20.17 -18.17 6.77
C LEU A 43 19.41 -16.93 7.24
N ASN A 44 18.46 -17.08 8.16
CA ASN A 44 17.66 -15.97 8.70
C ASN A 44 18.50 -14.97 9.51
N ALA A 45 19.53 -15.43 10.20
CA ALA A 45 20.53 -14.56 10.83
C ALA A 45 21.29 -13.72 9.81
N GLY A 46 21.78 -14.34 8.72
CA GLY A 46 22.47 -13.66 7.64
C GLY A 46 21.60 -12.63 6.92
N ILE A 47 20.36 -13.00 6.58
CA ILE A 47 19.36 -12.10 5.98
C ILE A 47 19.07 -10.93 6.92
N GLY A 48 18.87 -11.17 8.22
CA GLY A 48 18.64 -10.13 9.21
C GLY A 48 19.82 -9.16 9.36
N ILE A 49 21.05 -9.66 9.39
CA ILE A 49 22.27 -8.83 9.38
C ILE A 49 22.30 -7.98 8.11
N GLY A 50 22.03 -8.57 6.94
CA GLY A 50 21.92 -7.86 5.67
C GLY A 50 20.92 -6.70 5.74
N PHE A 51 19.71 -6.96 6.24
CA PHE A 51 18.70 -5.93 6.46
C PHE A 51 19.23 -4.76 7.31
N GLY A 52 19.84 -5.06 8.46
CA GLY A 52 20.41 -4.04 9.35
C GLY A 52 21.51 -3.22 8.68
N LEU A 53 22.38 -3.85 7.89
CA LEU A 53 23.49 -3.20 7.20
C LEU A 53 23.03 -2.28 6.07
N PHE A 54 22.14 -2.77 5.20
CA PHE A 54 21.76 -2.06 3.98
C PHE A 54 20.56 -1.13 4.16
N LEU A 55 19.54 -1.56 4.91
CA LEU A 55 18.27 -0.84 5.05
C LEU A 55 18.09 -0.24 6.45
N GLY A 56 18.87 -0.67 7.43
CA GLY A 56 18.70 -0.26 8.82
C GLY A 56 18.84 1.24 9.12
N LYS A 57 19.43 2.03 8.20
CA LYS A 57 19.44 3.51 8.26
C LYS A 57 18.12 4.15 7.86
N LEU A 58 17.33 3.45 7.04
CA LEU A 58 16.07 3.90 6.46
C LEU A 58 14.88 3.56 7.37
N VAL A 59 15.09 2.74 8.40
CA VAL A 59 14.08 2.42 9.43
C VAL A 59 14.15 3.43 10.56
N THR A 60 13.29 4.44 10.50
CA THR A 60 13.23 5.54 11.48
C THR A 60 12.04 5.44 12.45
N THR A 61 11.01 4.72 12.05
CA THR A 61 9.71 4.55 12.72
C THR A 61 9.29 3.08 12.67
N ALA A 62 8.21 2.73 13.38
CA ALA A 62 7.63 1.39 13.25
C ALA A 62 7.02 1.19 11.85
N GLY A 63 6.33 2.20 11.30
CA GLY A 63 5.74 2.15 9.95
C GLY A 63 6.77 1.99 8.83
N SER A 64 7.87 2.75 8.86
CA SER A 64 9.00 2.54 7.92
C SER A 64 9.66 1.17 8.11
N GLY A 65 9.77 0.68 9.36
CA GLY A 65 10.25 -0.66 9.66
C GLY A 65 9.40 -1.74 9.00
N LEU A 66 8.08 -1.68 9.18
CA LEU A 66 7.11 -2.57 8.54
C LEU A 66 7.32 -2.63 7.02
N LEU A 67 7.27 -1.49 6.33
CA LEU A 67 7.37 -1.48 4.87
C LEU A 67 8.74 -1.90 4.35
N TRP A 68 9.83 -1.47 4.99
CA TRP A 68 11.16 -1.94 4.58
C TRP A 68 11.31 -3.43 4.82
N GLY A 69 10.74 -3.96 5.90
CA GLY A 69 10.71 -5.38 6.19
C GLY A 69 9.95 -6.17 5.11
N GLU A 70 8.76 -5.74 4.73
CA GLU A 70 7.96 -6.34 3.66
C GLU A 70 8.64 -6.21 2.28
N ALA A 71 9.14 -5.03 1.92
CA ALA A 71 9.87 -4.81 0.68
C ALA A 71 11.13 -5.69 0.59
N TYR A 72 11.85 -5.83 1.72
CA TYR A 72 13.03 -6.68 1.80
C TYR A 72 12.65 -8.17 1.68
N ALA A 73 11.55 -8.60 2.30
CA ALA A 73 11.03 -9.95 2.16
C ALA A 73 10.63 -10.28 0.71
N LEU A 74 10.02 -9.34 -0.01
CA LEU A 74 9.75 -9.50 -1.44
C LEU A 74 11.03 -9.66 -2.25
N ILE A 75 12.01 -8.78 -2.04
CA ILE A 75 13.31 -8.86 -2.73
C ILE A 75 13.96 -10.22 -2.41
N TRP A 76 13.88 -10.66 -1.16
CA TRP A 76 14.38 -11.95 -0.75
C TRP A 76 13.63 -13.12 -1.39
N TRP A 77 12.33 -13.03 -1.59
CA TRP A 77 11.55 -14.04 -2.31
C TRP A 77 12.01 -14.20 -3.77
N ILE A 78 12.33 -13.09 -4.45
CA ILE A 78 12.86 -13.12 -5.82
C ILE A 78 14.31 -13.67 -5.81
N VAL A 79 15.16 -13.20 -4.91
CA VAL A 79 16.58 -13.56 -4.87
C VAL A 79 16.79 -15.00 -4.39
N GLY A 80 16.10 -15.44 -3.35
CA GLY A 80 16.25 -16.78 -2.78
C GLY A 80 15.47 -17.82 -3.57
N PRO A 81 14.16 -18.00 -3.28
CA PRO A 81 13.29 -18.99 -3.92
C PRO A 81 13.30 -19.02 -5.44
N LEU A 82 13.27 -17.86 -6.11
CA LEU A 82 13.17 -17.82 -7.58
C LEU A 82 14.51 -17.79 -8.30
N THR A 83 15.64 -17.56 -7.61
CA THR A 83 16.94 -17.38 -8.27
C THR A 83 18.03 -18.24 -7.66
N PHE A 84 18.41 -17.97 -6.43
CA PHE A 84 19.60 -18.53 -5.80
C PHE A 84 19.43 -20.01 -5.41
N PHE A 85 18.29 -20.41 -4.84
CA PHE A 85 18.10 -21.81 -4.45
C PHE A 85 17.96 -22.77 -5.63
N PRO A 86 17.20 -22.46 -6.69
CA PRO A 86 17.21 -23.26 -7.92
C PRO A 86 18.64 -23.41 -8.47
N PHE A 87 19.39 -22.31 -8.52
CA PHE A 87 20.78 -22.31 -8.98
C PHE A 87 21.71 -23.19 -8.14
N LEU A 88 21.60 -23.13 -6.81
CA LEU A 88 22.36 -24.02 -5.91
C LEU A 88 22.06 -25.51 -6.13
N LEU A 89 20.85 -25.83 -6.61
CA LEU A 89 20.44 -27.19 -6.95
C LEU A 89 20.79 -27.58 -8.40
N GLY A 90 21.51 -26.74 -9.15
CA GLY A 90 21.86 -26.99 -10.54
C GLY A 90 20.74 -26.72 -11.55
N ASN A 91 19.64 -26.09 -11.13
CA ASN A 91 18.54 -25.67 -12.00
C ASN A 91 18.71 -24.20 -12.44
N PRO A 92 18.17 -23.80 -13.61
CA PRO A 92 18.13 -22.39 -13.97
C PRO A 92 17.25 -21.58 -13.00
N PRO A 93 17.46 -20.26 -12.87
CA PRO A 93 16.55 -19.37 -12.14
C PRO A 93 15.09 -19.56 -12.60
N GLY A 94 14.19 -19.70 -11.63
CA GLY A 94 12.75 -19.88 -11.83
C GLY A 94 12.03 -18.56 -12.14
N TRP A 95 12.48 -17.82 -13.16
CA TRP A 95 11.88 -16.55 -13.58
C TRP A 95 10.69 -16.77 -14.53
N THR A 96 9.84 -17.74 -14.20
CA THR A 96 8.61 -18.04 -14.93
C THR A 96 7.40 -17.79 -14.03
N VAL A 97 6.23 -17.53 -14.63
CA VAL A 97 4.97 -17.38 -13.87
C VAL A 97 4.68 -18.66 -13.08
N GLU A 98 4.96 -19.83 -13.65
CA GLU A 98 4.76 -21.11 -13.00
C GLU A 98 5.64 -21.31 -11.76
N ALA A 99 6.92 -20.95 -11.83
CA ALA A 99 7.81 -20.98 -10.68
C ALA A 99 7.39 -19.97 -9.60
N ALA A 100 6.91 -18.78 -10.00
CA ALA A 100 6.36 -17.80 -9.08
C ALA A 100 5.07 -18.29 -8.39
N ARG A 101 4.19 -19.00 -9.11
CA ARG A 101 2.97 -19.62 -8.57
C ARG A 101 3.30 -20.73 -7.58
N SER A 102 4.25 -21.61 -7.90
CA SER A 102 4.68 -22.67 -6.97
C SER A 102 5.36 -22.09 -5.73
N ALA A 103 6.04 -20.94 -5.86
CA ALA A 103 6.65 -20.22 -4.76
C ALA A 103 5.70 -19.27 -4.00
N PHE A 104 4.42 -19.16 -4.40
CA PHE A 104 3.45 -18.24 -3.81
C PHE A 104 3.28 -18.39 -2.29
N PRO A 105 3.24 -19.61 -1.70
CA PRO A 105 3.12 -19.74 -0.24
C PRO A 105 4.31 -19.13 0.51
N MET A 106 5.51 -19.22 -0.07
CA MET A 106 6.70 -18.61 0.49
C MET A 106 6.67 -17.09 0.38
N LEU A 107 6.05 -16.52 -0.66
CA LEU A 107 5.87 -15.07 -0.78
C LEU A 107 5.07 -14.55 0.41
N LEU A 108 3.89 -15.13 0.67
CA LEU A 108 3.04 -14.70 1.78
C LEU A 108 3.74 -14.92 3.12
N GLY A 109 4.37 -16.08 3.31
CA GLY A 109 5.09 -16.36 4.53
C GLY A 109 6.31 -15.47 4.78
N TYR A 110 7.04 -15.08 3.73
CA TYR A 110 8.09 -14.09 3.85
C TYR A 110 7.54 -12.69 4.12
N LEU A 111 6.42 -12.28 3.53
CA LEU A 111 5.86 -10.95 3.76
C LEU A 111 5.42 -10.76 5.23
N VAL A 112 4.57 -11.65 5.74
CA VAL A 112 3.99 -11.50 7.09
C VAL A 112 4.71 -12.27 8.18
N GLY A 113 5.18 -13.48 7.88
CA GLY A 113 5.87 -14.33 8.86
C GLY A 113 7.30 -13.84 9.14
N TYR A 114 8.01 -13.37 8.11
CA TYR A 114 9.40 -12.91 8.24
C TYR A 114 9.55 -11.39 8.20
N GLY A 115 9.16 -10.74 7.10
CA GLY A 115 9.43 -9.33 6.79
C GLY A 115 8.77 -8.36 7.74
N THR A 116 7.47 -8.54 8.00
CA THR A 116 6.72 -7.75 8.99
C THR A 116 7.38 -7.84 10.37
N VAL A 117 7.73 -9.05 10.82
CA VAL A 117 8.38 -9.29 12.12
C VAL A 117 9.78 -8.66 12.14
N LEU A 118 10.61 -8.94 11.14
CA LEU A 118 11.96 -8.40 10.98
C LEU A 118 11.93 -6.87 11.07
N GLY A 119 11.07 -6.22 10.29
CA GLY A 119 10.98 -4.77 10.21
C GLY A 119 10.55 -4.11 11.53
N LEU A 120 9.48 -4.62 12.14
CA LEU A 120 8.95 -4.10 13.41
C LEU A 120 9.93 -4.33 14.58
N VAL A 121 10.48 -5.54 14.69
CA VAL A 121 11.44 -5.91 15.75
C VAL A 121 12.74 -5.13 15.57
N TYR A 122 13.24 -5.00 14.35
CA TYR A 122 14.41 -4.16 14.08
C TYR A 122 14.18 -2.71 14.49
N SER A 123 13.02 -2.13 14.16
CA SER A 123 12.66 -0.75 14.54
C SER A 123 12.63 -0.56 16.07
N TYR A 124 12.19 -1.58 16.80
CA TYR A 124 12.19 -1.60 18.25
C TYR A 124 13.62 -1.71 18.82
N LEU A 125 14.37 -2.73 18.41
CA LEU A 125 15.73 -3.01 18.91
C LEU A 125 16.72 -1.88 18.59
N SER A 126 16.67 -1.34 17.37
CA SER A 126 17.55 -0.24 16.96
C SER A 126 17.37 1.00 17.83
N ALA A 127 16.15 1.29 18.27
CA ALA A 127 15.88 2.42 19.15
C ALA A 127 16.28 2.17 20.61
N LEU A 128 16.15 0.93 21.08
CA LEU A 128 16.68 0.49 22.38
C LEU A 128 18.20 0.67 22.42
N PHE A 129 18.92 0.10 21.46
CA PHE A 129 20.39 0.18 21.43
C PHE A 129 20.90 1.60 21.16
N ALA A 130 20.14 2.43 20.43
CA ALA A 130 20.46 3.84 20.26
C ALA A 130 20.18 4.70 21.52
N GLY A 131 19.65 4.12 22.61
CA GLY A 131 19.28 4.87 23.83
C GLY A 131 18.06 5.81 23.65
N SER A 132 17.45 5.79 22.47
CA SER A 132 16.31 6.67 22.11
C SER A 132 14.95 6.14 22.59
N TRP A 133 14.93 4.94 23.18
CA TRP A 133 13.73 4.27 23.67
C TRP A 133 12.91 5.12 24.65
N ARG A 134 13.56 5.70 25.68
CA ARG A 134 12.87 6.54 26.68
C ARG A 134 12.15 7.73 26.02
N ALA A 135 12.82 8.42 25.11
CA ALA A 135 12.22 9.52 24.35
C ALA A 135 11.09 9.05 23.43
N ARG A 136 11.17 7.82 22.89
CA ARG A 136 10.09 7.23 22.09
C ARG A 136 8.84 6.93 22.93
N VAL A 137 9.01 6.33 24.12
CA VAL A 137 7.91 6.05 25.05
C VAL A 137 7.25 7.34 25.52
N LEU A 138 8.03 8.35 25.91
CA LEU A 138 7.47 9.64 26.32
C LEU A 138 6.67 10.31 25.19
N ARG A 139 7.12 10.19 23.94
CA ARG A 139 6.38 10.67 22.75
C ARG A 139 5.10 9.88 22.44
N GLN A 140 4.89 8.70 23.03
CA GLN A 140 3.63 7.97 22.91
C GLN A 140 2.58 8.45 23.92
N LEU A 141 2.96 9.24 24.92
CA LEU A 141 2.03 9.78 25.92
C LEU A 141 1.53 11.20 25.58
N THR A 142 1.70 11.65 24.34
CA THR A 142 1.33 13.01 23.91
C THR A 142 -0.11 13.07 23.38
N ALA A 143 -0.70 14.27 23.41
CA ALA A 143 -2.01 14.53 22.79
C ALA A 143 -2.02 14.14 21.30
N ASP A 144 -0.92 14.37 20.58
CA ASP A 144 -0.76 13.97 19.18
C ASP A 144 -0.87 12.45 18.96
N PHE A 145 -0.43 11.64 19.92
CA PHE A 145 -0.57 10.18 19.86
C PHE A 145 -2.03 9.76 20.00
N LEU A 146 -2.72 10.27 21.02
CA LEU A 146 -4.14 9.97 21.26
C LEU A 146 -4.99 10.43 20.08
N PHE A 147 -4.68 11.59 19.51
CA PHE A 147 -5.32 12.11 18.31
C PHE A 147 -5.11 11.19 17.11
N ALA A 148 -3.89 10.71 16.87
CA ALA A 148 -3.59 9.75 15.80
C ALA A 148 -4.34 8.42 15.98
N VAL A 149 -4.44 7.91 17.22
CA VAL A 149 -5.21 6.70 17.55
C VAL A 149 -6.70 6.93 17.27
N ALA A 150 -7.27 8.06 17.72
CA ALA A 150 -8.68 8.37 17.55
C ALA A 150 -9.06 8.56 16.07
N ILE A 151 -8.31 9.36 15.32
CA ILE A 151 -8.53 9.54 13.89
C ILE A 151 -8.35 8.22 13.15
N GLY A 152 -7.32 7.45 13.52
CA GLY A 152 -7.10 6.12 12.99
C GLY A 152 -8.34 5.24 13.17
N GLY A 153 -8.90 5.19 14.38
CA GLY A 153 -10.12 4.44 14.68
C GLY A 153 -11.33 4.89 13.86
N VAL A 154 -11.55 6.21 13.73
CA VAL A 154 -12.63 6.77 12.89
C VAL A 154 -12.45 6.41 11.42
N ALA A 155 -11.24 6.56 10.90
CA ALA A 155 -10.92 6.21 9.52
C ALA A 155 -11.07 4.69 9.27
N GLY A 156 -10.72 3.86 10.26
CA GLY A 156 -10.97 2.42 10.25
C GLY A 156 -12.45 2.09 10.22
N LEU A 157 -13.29 2.80 10.98
CA LEU A 157 -14.74 2.65 10.92
C LEU A 157 -15.30 2.97 9.52
N VAL A 158 -14.85 4.06 8.88
CA VAL A 158 -15.29 4.42 7.52
C VAL A 158 -14.89 3.36 6.50
N GLY A 159 -13.65 2.87 6.54
CA GLY A 159 -13.21 1.76 5.69
C GLY A 159 -14.02 0.48 5.98
N GLY A 160 -14.28 0.21 7.27
CA GLY A 160 -15.06 -0.93 7.75
C GLY A 160 -16.51 -0.91 7.28
N LEU A 161 -17.12 0.27 7.13
CA LEU A 161 -18.48 0.43 6.57
C LEU A 161 -18.52 0.04 5.09
N ALA A 162 -17.58 0.54 4.29
CA ALA A 162 -17.52 0.18 2.87
C ALA A 162 -17.26 -1.32 2.66
N PHE A 163 -16.33 -1.90 3.43
CA PHE A 163 -16.03 -3.32 3.34
C PHE A 163 -17.16 -4.19 3.91
N GLY A 164 -17.77 -3.76 5.01
CA GLY A 164 -18.89 -4.44 5.65
C GLY A 164 -20.14 -4.49 4.77
N ALA A 165 -20.40 -3.44 3.98
CA ALA A 165 -21.49 -3.42 3.01
C ALA A 165 -21.37 -4.52 1.95
N TRP A 166 -20.14 -4.88 1.55
CA TRP A 166 -19.90 -6.04 0.70
C TRP A 166 -20.04 -7.35 1.47
N MET A 167 -19.45 -7.46 2.68
CA MET A 167 -19.52 -8.68 3.50
C MET A 167 -20.95 -9.11 3.83
N GLU A 168 -21.85 -8.15 4.05
CA GLU A 168 -23.27 -8.40 4.28
C GLU A 168 -23.88 -9.17 3.12
N ARG A 169 -23.60 -8.75 1.89
CA ARG A 169 -24.17 -9.34 0.66
C ARG A 169 -23.66 -10.75 0.41
N VAL A 170 -22.38 -10.99 0.71
CA VAL A 170 -21.77 -12.31 0.54
C VAL A 170 -21.93 -13.21 1.78
N GLY A 171 -22.64 -12.76 2.81
CA GLY A 171 -22.99 -13.58 3.98
C GLY A 171 -21.79 -14.02 4.83
N ILE A 172 -20.71 -13.23 4.90
CA ILE A 172 -19.48 -13.62 5.61
C ILE A 172 -19.56 -13.39 7.14
N PHE A 173 -20.50 -12.59 7.64
CA PHE A 173 -20.55 -12.26 9.07
C PHE A 173 -20.64 -13.46 10.03
N PRO A 174 -21.42 -14.53 9.76
CA PRO A 174 -21.40 -15.73 10.59
C PRO A 174 -20.00 -16.37 10.72
N LEU A 175 -19.17 -16.34 9.66
CA LEU A 175 -17.79 -16.83 9.73
C LEU A 175 -16.96 -16.00 10.71
N ILE A 176 -17.15 -14.67 10.72
CA ILE A 176 -16.46 -13.76 11.66
C ILE A 176 -16.97 -13.99 13.09
N ALA A 177 -18.27 -14.22 13.27
CA ALA A 177 -18.86 -14.56 14.57
C ALA A 177 -18.26 -15.84 15.17
N GLY A 178 -17.83 -16.78 14.31
CA GLY A 178 -17.14 -18.00 14.70
C GLY A 178 -15.87 -17.77 15.54
N LEU A 179 -15.21 -16.61 15.42
CA LEU A 179 -14.04 -16.24 16.23
C LEU A 179 -14.35 -16.22 17.74
N VAL A 180 -15.60 -15.96 18.11
CA VAL A 180 -16.08 -15.98 19.50
C VAL A 180 -17.08 -17.11 19.76
N ARG A 181 -17.06 -18.15 18.91
CA ARG A 181 -17.97 -19.31 18.98
C ARG A 181 -19.45 -18.93 18.89
N SER A 182 -19.78 -17.95 18.04
CA SER A 182 -21.15 -17.53 17.74
C SER A 182 -21.46 -17.75 16.26
N GLU A 183 -22.74 -17.98 15.95
CA GLU A 183 -23.24 -18.05 14.56
C GLU A 183 -24.06 -16.81 14.17
N SER A 184 -24.24 -15.86 15.10
CA SER A 184 -25.05 -14.66 14.87
C SER A 184 -24.35 -13.68 13.91
N ALA A 185 -25.02 -13.35 12.81
CA ALA A 185 -24.55 -12.34 11.87
C ALA A 185 -24.35 -10.97 12.54
N ASP A 186 -25.17 -10.61 13.52
CA ASP A 186 -25.03 -9.33 14.24
C ASP A 186 -23.78 -9.32 15.14
N VAL A 187 -23.45 -10.45 15.76
CA VAL A 187 -22.19 -10.61 16.50
C VAL A 187 -21.00 -10.49 15.55
N GLY A 188 -21.06 -11.15 14.40
CA GLY A 188 -20.03 -11.06 13.36
C GLY A 188 -19.84 -9.63 12.84
N ARG A 189 -20.93 -8.91 12.58
CA ARG A 189 -20.91 -7.51 12.14
C ARG A 189 -20.30 -6.60 13.21
N THR A 190 -20.65 -6.80 14.47
CA THR A 190 -20.09 -6.06 15.61
C THR A 190 -18.58 -6.29 15.73
N LEU A 191 -18.14 -7.55 15.66
CA LEU A 191 -16.72 -7.90 15.69
C LEU A 191 -15.94 -7.29 14.54
N HIS A 192 -16.49 -7.32 13.32
CA HIS A 192 -15.89 -6.69 12.15
C HIS A 192 -15.60 -5.19 12.37
N PHE A 193 -16.56 -4.45 12.94
CA PHE A 193 -16.35 -3.02 13.22
C PHE A 193 -15.35 -2.78 14.35
N ILE A 194 -15.34 -3.61 15.40
CA ILE A 194 -14.32 -3.54 16.46
C ILE A 194 -12.92 -3.77 15.86
N ILE A 195 -12.76 -4.81 15.05
CA ILE A 195 -11.51 -5.12 14.35
C ILE A 195 -11.11 -3.96 13.43
N SER A 196 -12.06 -3.39 12.68
CA SER A 196 -11.83 -2.24 11.81
C SER A 196 -11.31 -1.01 12.59
N VAL A 197 -11.90 -0.71 13.76
CA VAL A 197 -11.42 0.37 14.62
C VAL A 197 -10.01 0.09 15.14
N VAL A 198 -9.72 -1.13 15.58
CA VAL A 198 -8.39 -1.53 16.06
C VAL A 198 -7.34 -1.41 14.96
N ILE A 199 -7.64 -1.92 13.77
CA ILE A 199 -6.76 -1.83 12.59
C ILE A 199 -6.51 -0.36 12.21
N GLY A 200 -7.57 0.46 12.19
CA GLY A 200 -7.45 1.88 11.90
C GLY A 200 -6.63 2.63 12.95
N ALA A 201 -6.84 2.35 14.24
CA ALA A 201 -6.04 2.92 15.32
C ALA A 201 -4.55 2.55 15.17
N SER A 202 -4.23 1.31 14.84
CA SER A 202 -2.84 0.90 14.61
C SER A 202 -2.21 1.58 13.38
N TYR A 203 -2.98 1.92 12.34
CA TYR A 203 -2.49 2.74 11.23
C TYR A 203 -2.02 4.12 11.71
N GLY A 204 -2.81 4.81 12.53
CA GLY A 204 -2.43 6.09 13.13
C GLY A 204 -1.19 5.96 14.04
N VAL A 205 -1.06 4.85 14.77
CA VAL A 205 0.13 4.57 15.58
C VAL A 205 1.38 4.38 14.71
N LEU A 206 1.27 3.59 13.64
CA LEU A 206 2.40 3.18 12.82
C LEU A 206 2.92 4.29 11.91
N PHE A 207 2.02 5.03 11.26
CA PHE A 207 2.37 5.87 10.10
C PHE A 207 2.25 7.38 10.34
N ARG A 208 1.79 7.84 11.51
CA ARG A 208 1.67 9.29 11.80
C ARG A 208 2.94 10.11 11.54
N GLY A 209 4.12 9.48 11.69
CA GLY A 209 5.42 10.13 11.46
C GLY A 209 5.92 10.05 10.02
N ASP A 210 5.31 9.20 9.20
CA ASP A 210 5.76 8.90 7.84
C ASP A 210 4.86 9.54 6.77
N ILE A 211 3.60 9.84 7.10
CA ILE A 211 2.63 10.47 6.20
C ILE A 211 3.01 11.94 5.94
N GLN A 212 3.16 12.32 4.66
CA GLN A 212 3.51 13.67 4.23
C GLN A 212 2.32 14.43 3.61
N GLY A 213 1.32 13.69 3.12
CA GLY A 213 0.16 14.24 2.43
C GLY A 213 -0.93 13.20 2.20
N ILE A 214 -2.06 13.64 1.65
CA ILE A 214 -3.22 12.76 1.43
C ILE A 214 -2.89 11.69 0.38
N GLY A 215 -2.20 12.06 -0.72
CA GLY A 215 -1.80 11.12 -1.76
C GLY A 215 -0.89 10.01 -1.25
N SER A 216 0.16 10.36 -0.49
CA SER A 216 1.01 9.35 0.15
C SER A 216 0.22 8.52 1.16
N SER A 217 -0.66 9.12 1.97
CA SER A 217 -1.48 8.38 2.96
C SER A 217 -2.38 7.32 2.32
N ILE A 218 -2.96 7.59 1.14
CA ILE A 218 -3.73 6.59 0.39
C ILE A 218 -2.85 5.39 0.05
N ALA A 219 -1.64 5.63 -0.47
CA ALA A 219 -0.71 4.56 -0.81
C ALA A 219 -0.30 3.75 0.43
N TRP A 220 0.00 4.43 1.55
CA TRP A 220 0.24 3.80 2.86
C TRP A 220 -0.94 2.92 3.28
N GLY A 221 -2.15 3.43 3.12
CA GLY A 221 -3.38 2.71 3.41
C GLY A 221 -3.54 1.48 2.53
N LEU A 222 -3.26 1.58 1.23
CA LEU A 222 -3.31 0.47 0.29
C LEU A 222 -2.31 -0.65 0.65
N ALA A 223 -1.05 -0.30 0.93
CA ALA A 223 -0.05 -1.26 1.41
C ALA A 223 -0.49 -1.93 2.71
N TYR A 224 -0.98 -1.13 3.66
CA TYR A 224 -1.45 -1.64 4.95
C TYR A 224 -2.69 -2.54 4.83
N GLY A 225 -3.61 -2.20 3.93
CA GLY A 225 -4.75 -3.04 3.59
C GLY A 225 -4.31 -4.39 3.02
N PHE A 226 -3.32 -4.37 2.11
CA PHE A 226 -2.73 -5.61 1.60
C PHE A 226 -2.07 -6.44 2.71
N THR A 227 -1.28 -5.83 3.59
CA THR A 227 -0.71 -6.51 4.77
C THR A 227 -1.82 -7.17 5.60
N TRP A 228 -2.94 -6.47 5.84
CA TRP A 228 -4.07 -7.01 6.59
C TRP A 228 -4.86 -8.08 5.84
N TRP A 229 -4.88 -8.09 4.51
CA TRP A 229 -5.44 -9.20 3.76
C TRP A 229 -4.62 -10.48 3.98
N VAL A 230 -3.29 -10.39 3.99
CA VAL A 230 -2.46 -11.56 4.31
C VAL A 230 -2.58 -11.94 5.78
N LEU A 231 -2.55 -10.97 6.69
CA LEU A 231 -2.63 -11.23 8.14
C LEU A 231 -4.01 -11.70 8.60
N GLY A 232 -5.09 -11.12 8.12
CA GLY A 232 -6.45 -11.38 8.59
C GLY A 232 -6.99 -12.71 8.09
N PRO A 233 -7.58 -12.75 6.88
CA PRO A 233 -8.23 -13.94 6.35
C PRO A 233 -7.28 -15.09 5.99
N LEU A 234 -6.00 -14.83 5.69
CA LEU A 234 -5.07 -15.91 5.29
C LEU A 234 -4.17 -16.42 6.43
N THR A 235 -4.09 -15.73 7.57
CA THR A 235 -3.18 -16.08 8.66
C THR A 235 -3.91 -16.19 10.00
N ILE A 236 -4.34 -15.07 10.59
CA ILE A 236 -4.86 -15.00 11.96
C ILE A 236 -6.20 -15.73 12.09
N MET A 237 -7.16 -15.46 11.19
CA MET A 237 -8.49 -16.06 11.28
C MET A 237 -8.42 -17.59 11.14
N PRO A 238 -7.75 -18.17 10.11
CA PRO A 238 -7.59 -19.62 10.02
C PRO A 238 -6.85 -20.24 11.21
N LEU A 239 -5.81 -19.59 11.75
CA LEU A 239 -5.11 -20.07 12.95
C LEU A 239 -6.05 -20.09 14.18
N TRP A 240 -6.86 -19.05 14.35
CA TRP A 240 -7.84 -18.96 15.44
C TRP A 240 -8.90 -20.06 15.33
N LEU A 241 -9.28 -20.43 14.10
CA LEU A 241 -10.21 -21.52 13.81
C LEU A 241 -9.56 -22.92 13.81
N GLY A 242 -8.25 -23.02 14.07
CA GLY A 242 -7.53 -24.31 14.10
C GLY A 242 -7.21 -24.92 12.73
N LEU A 243 -7.32 -24.14 11.65
CA LEU A 243 -7.11 -24.58 10.26
C LEU A 243 -5.66 -24.45 9.78
N GLY A 244 -4.76 -23.90 10.60
CA GLY A 244 -3.41 -23.53 10.17
C GLY A 244 -3.41 -22.30 9.25
N VAL A 245 -2.23 -21.87 8.78
CA VAL A 245 -2.13 -20.75 7.82
C VAL A 245 -2.61 -21.16 6.43
N GLN A 246 -3.26 -20.24 5.72
CA GLN A 246 -3.85 -20.46 4.40
C GLN A 246 -3.07 -19.71 3.32
N TRP A 247 -1.78 -20.03 3.18
CA TRP A 247 -0.90 -19.32 2.23
C TRP A 247 -0.83 -19.97 0.83
N SER A 248 -1.62 -21.01 0.57
CA SER A 248 -1.63 -21.64 -0.75
C SER A 248 -2.13 -20.68 -1.83
N LEU A 249 -1.72 -20.90 -3.08
CA LEU A 249 -2.21 -20.11 -4.21
C LEU A 249 -3.74 -20.21 -4.33
N ALA A 250 -4.28 -21.42 -4.17
CA ALA A 250 -5.73 -21.67 -4.20
C ALA A 250 -6.46 -20.89 -3.08
N ALA A 251 -5.90 -20.83 -1.87
CA ALA A 251 -6.48 -20.03 -0.79
C ALA A 251 -6.41 -18.53 -1.11
N GLY A 252 -5.30 -18.05 -1.68
CA GLY A 252 -5.18 -16.67 -2.13
C GLY A 252 -6.20 -16.31 -3.22
N GLN A 253 -6.43 -17.19 -4.18
CA GLN A 253 -7.44 -17.04 -5.23
C GLN A 253 -8.86 -17.06 -4.65
N ALA A 254 -9.16 -17.98 -3.73
CA ALA A 254 -10.45 -18.04 -3.04
C ALA A 254 -10.71 -16.78 -2.19
N ALA A 255 -9.67 -16.22 -1.59
CA ALA A 255 -9.74 -15.01 -0.78
C ALA A 255 -9.64 -13.71 -1.60
N PHE A 256 -9.55 -13.78 -2.94
CA PHE A 256 -9.41 -12.61 -3.82
C PHE A 256 -10.51 -11.55 -3.62
N PRO A 257 -11.80 -11.90 -3.44
CA PRO A 257 -12.81 -10.87 -3.18
C PRO A 257 -12.53 -10.06 -1.90
N SER A 258 -12.01 -10.73 -0.87
CA SER A 258 -11.61 -10.04 0.36
C SER A 258 -10.32 -9.21 0.17
N LEU A 259 -9.44 -9.56 -0.77
CA LEU A 259 -8.29 -8.72 -1.15
C LEU A 259 -8.78 -7.35 -1.61
N VAL A 260 -9.71 -7.32 -2.58
CA VAL A 260 -10.26 -6.05 -3.09
C VAL A 260 -10.90 -5.25 -1.96
N GLY A 261 -11.66 -5.90 -1.08
CA GLY A 261 -12.25 -5.27 0.10
C GLY A 261 -11.22 -4.66 1.07
N HIS A 262 -10.11 -5.36 1.35
CA HIS A 262 -9.02 -4.84 2.18
C HIS A 262 -8.26 -3.69 1.52
N LEU A 263 -8.08 -3.72 0.18
CA LEU A 263 -7.43 -2.64 -0.56
C LEU A 263 -8.30 -1.37 -0.56
N ILE A 264 -9.61 -1.50 -0.69
CA ILE A 264 -10.56 -0.39 -0.59
C ILE A 264 -10.64 0.14 0.85
N TYR A 265 -10.73 -0.76 1.84
CA TYR A 265 -10.63 -0.43 3.25
C TYR A 265 -9.37 0.40 3.53
N GLY A 266 -8.21 -0.07 3.09
CA GLY A 266 -6.93 0.60 3.27
C GLY A 266 -6.88 1.96 2.58
N THR A 267 -7.35 2.04 1.33
CA THR A 267 -7.44 3.30 0.57
C THR A 267 -8.29 4.34 1.30
N LEU A 268 -9.48 3.95 1.80
CA LEU A 268 -10.36 4.82 2.58
C LEU A 268 -9.76 5.21 3.92
N LEU A 269 -9.12 4.26 4.62
CA LEU A 269 -8.41 4.51 5.88
C LEU A 269 -7.35 5.61 5.71
N GLY A 270 -6.49 5.48 4.68
CA GLY A 270 -5.47 6.48 4.38
C GLY A 270 -6.06 7.85 3.99
N LEU A 271 -7.09 7.84 3.15
CA LEU A 271 -7.78 9.06 2.72
C LEU A 271 -8.41 9.80 3.91
N VAL A 272 -9.22 9.13 4.72
CA VAL A 272 -9.96 9.74 5.83
C VAL A 272 -8.98 10.20 6.91
N TYR A 273 -8.00 9.36 7.27
CA TYR A 273 -7.01 9.72 8.28
C TYR A 273 -6.30 11.02 7.93
N SER A 274 -5.77 11.12 6.71
CA SER A 274 -5.04 12.30 6.26
C SER A 274 -5.93 13.51 5.97
N ALA A 275 -7.18 13.30 5.53
CA ALA A 275 -8.13 14.38 5.34
C ALA A 275 -8.48 15.06 6.67
N VAL A 276 -8.73 14.28 7.73
CA VAL A 276 -9.02 14.82 9.07
C VAL A 276 -7.77 15.47 9.67
N ASP A 277 -6.58 14.84 9.58
CA ASP A 277 -5.33 15.46 10.02
C ASP A 277 -5.06 16.79 9.29
N ARG A 278 -5.29 16.84 7.97
CA ARG A 278 -5.13 18.05 7.17
C ARG A 278 -6.12 19.12 7.59
N LEU A 279 -7.40 18.77 7.78
CA LEU A 279 -8.43 19.70 8.23
C LEU A 279 -8.06 20.31 9.58
N TRP A 280 -7.63 19.47 10.53
CA TRP A 280 -7.16 19.92 11.84
C TRP A 280 -6.00 20.91 11.72
N ARG A 281 -4.97 20.58 10.94
CA ARG A 281 -3.82 21.50 10.72
C ARG A 281 -4.25 22.80 10.06
N VAL A 282 -5.16 22.77 9.10
CA VAL A 282 -5.64 23.99 8.44
C VAL A 282 -6.38 24.88 9.43
N LEU A 283 -7.32 24.32 10.20
CA LEU A 283 -8.16 25.08 11.13
C LEU A 283 -7.37 25.63 12.33
N PHE A 284 -6.44 24.85 12.89
CA PHE A 284 -5.80 25.18 14.16
C PHE A 284 -4.32 25.57 14.06
N VAL A 285 -3.65 25.31 12.93
CA VAL A 285 -2.21 25.60 12.77
C VAL A 285 -1.93 26.59 11.66
N GLU A 286 -2.47 26.38 10.45
CA GLU A 286 -2.22 27.27 9.30
C GLU A 286 -3.07 28.54 9.34
N SER A 287 -4.14 28.56 10.13
CA SER A 287 -4.97 29.75 10.37
C SER A 287 -4.32 30.74 11.34
N ASP A 288 -3.22 30.36 11.99
CA ASP A 288 -2.41 31.25 12.83
C ASP A 288 -1.75 32.35 11.96
N PRO A 289 -2.00 33.65 12.26
CA PRO A 289 -1.40 34.76 11.53
C PRO A 289 0.14 34.70 11.43
N LEU A 290 0.81 34.09 12.42
CA LEU A 290 2.27 33.97 12.46
C LEU A 290 2.83 32.93 11.48
N LYS A 291 2.01 32.01 10.98
CA LYS A 291 2.41 30.90 10.08
C LYS A 291 1.85 31.05 8.67
N ARG A 292 1.34 32.23 8.34
CA ARG A 292 0.64 32.48 7.08
C ARG A 292 1.61 32.49 5.91
N GLU A 293 1.36 31.63 4.94
CA GLU A 293 2.08 31.63 3.67
C GLU A 293 1.63 32.83 2.80
N PRO A 294 2.52 33.39 1.95
CA PRO A 294 2.17 34.52 1.08
C PRO A 294 1.01 34.22 0.12
N GLU A 295 0.92 32.95 -0.32
CA GLU A 295 -0.17 32.49 -1.16
C GLU A 295 -1.24 31.74 -0.35
N GLY A 296 -2.50 32.15 -0.52
CA GLY A 296 -3.64 31.54 0.15
C GLY A 296 -3.81 30.04 -0.15
N PRO A 297 -4.41 29.25 0.76
CA PRO A 297 -4.69 27.84 0.52
C PRO A 297 -5.64 27.62 -0.69
N GLY A 298 -6.62 28.51 -0.89
CA GLY A 298 -7.60 28.40 -1.98
C GLY A 298 -7.00 28.49 -3.38
N THR A 299 -6.19 29.53 -3.66
CA THR A 299 -5.55 29.71 -4.97
C THR A 299 -4.58 28.59 -5.30
N ARG A 300 -3.86 28.08 -4.30
CA ARG A 300 -2.97 26.92 -4.44
C ARG A 300 -3.75 25.66 -4.82
N SER A 301 -4.89 25.42 -4.19
CA SER A 301 -5.75 24.28 -4.50
C SER A 301 -6.37 24.39 -5.89
N LEU A 302 -6.89 25.56 -6.27
CA LEU A 302 -7.44 25.79 -7.61
C LEU A 302 -6.40 25.58 -8.71
N ARG A 303 -5.16 26.04 -8.49
CA ARG A 303 -4.05 25.78 -9.41
C ARG A 303 -3.74 24.30 -9.52
N ALA A 304 -3.69 23.59 -8.39
CA ALA A 304 -3.44 22.15 -8.36
C ALA A 304 -4.51 21.38 -9.14
N VAL A 305 -5.78 21.74 -8.95
CA VAL A 305 -6.93 21.20 -9.69
C VAL A 305 -6.78 21.47 -11.18
N GLY A 306 -6.54 22.71 -11.58
CA GLY A 306 -6.38 23.08 -12.99
C GLY A 306 -5.22 22.35 -13.68
N MET A 307 -4.06 22.27 -13.02
CA MET A 307 -2.91 21.51 -13.53
C MET A 307 -3.22 20.01 -13.60
N GLY A 308 -3.95 19.47 -12.61
CA GLY A 308 -4.39 18.08 -12.59
C GLY A 308 -5.33 17.74 -13.73
N ILE A 309 -6.32 18.60 -14.01
CA ILE A 309 -7.24 18.49 -15.15
C ILE A 309 -6.45 18.47 -16.46
N LEU A 310 -5.55 19.45 -16.67
CA LEU A 310 -4.78 19.52 -17.92
C LEU A 310 -3.85 18.31 -18.10
N ALA A 311 -3.19 17.87 -17.02
CA ALA A 311 -2.29 16.73 -17.06
C ALA A 311 -3.02 15.41 -17.36
N SER A 312 -4.22 15.24 -16.82
CA SER A 312 -5.01 14.02 -17.00
C SER A 312 -5.65 13.90 -18.37
N LEU A 313 -5.74 14.97 -19.17
CA LEU A 313 -6.05 14.83 -20.59
C LEU A 313 -4.98 14.00 -21.32
N ALA A 314 -3.70 14.20 -20.99
CA ALA A 314 -2.62 13.35 -21.53
C ALA A 314 -2.76 11.89 -21.06
N GLY A 315 -3.11 11.69 -19.78
CA GLY A 315 -3.42 10.37 -19.24
C GLY A 315 -4.61 9.70 -19.93
N GLY A 316 -5.70 10.43 -20.12
CA GLY A 316 -6.92 9.94 -20.77
C GLY A 316 -6.65 9.51 -22.21
N LEU A 317 -5.87 10.31 -22.95
CA LEU A 317 -5.42 9.95 -24.30
C LEU A 317 -4.57 8.68 -24.31
N ALA A 318 -3.62 8.54 -23.38
CA ALA A 318 -2.82 7.32 -23.25
C ALA A 318 -3.71 6.08 -22.97
N PHE A 319 -4.70 6.20 -22.08
CA PHE A 319 -5.64 5.12 -21.77
C PHE A 319 -6.57 4.81 -22.96
N THR A 320 -6.95 5.82 -23.75
CA THR A 320 -7.81 5.62 -24.93
C THR A 320 -7.22 4.59 -25.90
N VAL A 321 -5.89 4.51 -26.03
CA VAL A 321 -5.22 3.49 -26.87
C VAL A 321 -5.60 2.07 -26.43
N VAL A 322 -5.62 1.81 -25.12
CA VAL A 322 -6.02 0.51 -24.57
C VAL A 322 -7.52 0.30 -24.75
N MET A 323 -8.35 1.32 -24.48
CA MET A 323 -9.80 1.21 -24.59
C MET A 323 -10.27 0.90 -26.02
N VAL A 324 -9.60 1.44 -27.04
CA VAL A 324 -9.89 1.11 -28.45
C VAL A 324 -9.55 -0.36 -28.74
N LYS A 325 -8.46 -0.88 -28.18
CA LYS A 325 -8.04 -2.27 -28.37
C LYS A 325 -8.94 -3.27 -27.64
N THR A 326 -9.55 -2.86 -26.53
CA THR A 326 -10.43 -3.72 -25.71
C THR A 326 -11.92 -3.42 -25.92
N ASP A 327 -12.27 -2.60 -26.90
CA ASP A 327 -13.64 -2.13 -27.17
C ASP A 327 -14.39 -1.60 -25.93
N ALA A 328 -13.67 -0.89 -25.04
CA ALA A 328 -14.23 -0.41 -23.77
C ALA A 328 -14.99 0.92 -23.89
N LEU A 329 -14.86 1.63 -25.03
CA LEU A 329 -15.48 2.95 -25.21
C LEU A 329 -17.03 2.90 -25.21
N PRO A 330 -17.70 1.97 -25.91
CA PRO A 330 -19.16 1.80 -25.80
C PRO A 330 -19.63 1.58 -24.36
N VAL A 331 -18.89 0.80 -23.57
CA VAL A 331 -19.22 0.55 -22.16
C VAL A 331 -19.15 1.85 -21.36
N VAL A 332 -18.15 2.70 -21.59
CA VAL A 332 -18.09 4.03 -20.95
C VAL A 332 -19.21 4.96 -21.43
N ALA A 333 -19.59 4.91 -22.71
CA ALA A 333 -20.72 5.68 -23.23
C ALA A 333 -22.05 5.33 -22.53
N SER A 334 -22.19 4.08 -22.08
CA SER A 334 -23.42 3.59 -21.46
C SER A 334 -23.74 4.26 -20.12
N LEU A 335 -22.75 4.87 -19.46
CA LEU A 335 -22.94 5.69 -18.26
C LEU A 335 -23.93 6.85 -18.46
N ILE A 336 -24.10 7.30 -19.70
CA ILE A 336 -25.06 8.35 -20.07
C ILE A 336 -26.15 7.85 -21.02
N GLY A 337 -26.38 6.53 -21.05
CA GLY A 337 -27.42 5.90 -21.88
C GLY A 337 -27.10 5.91 -23.38
N ARG A 338 -25.82 5.98 -23.77
CA ARG A 338 -25.37 5.98 -25.17
C ARG A 338 -24.47 4.77 -25.44
N SER A 339 -24.23 4.45 -26.72
CA SER A 339 -23.39 3.29 -27.12
C SER A 339 -22.28 3.62 -28.12
N SER A 340 -22.25 4.85 -28.66
CA SER A 340 -21.25 5.22 -29.66
C SER A 340 -19.84 5.30 -29.05
N PRO A 341 -18.81 4.71 -29.68
CA PRO A 341 -17.41 4.84 -29.24
C PRO A 341 -16.95 6.31 -29.11
N THR A 342 -17.40 7.20 -30.00
CA THR A 342 -17.07 8.62 -29.95
C THR A 342 -17.65 9.28 -28.70
N THR A 343 -18.89 8.96 -28.35
CA THR A 343 -19.51 9.42 -27.09
C THR A 343 -18.75 8.87 -25.89
N GLY A 344 -18.37 7.59 -25.93
CA GLY A 344 -17.55 6.95 -24.90
C GLY A 344 -16.21 7.64 -24.69
N PHE A 345 -15.55 8.05 -25.77
CA PHE A 345 -14.31 8.82 -25.71
C PHE A 345 -14.50 10.17 -25.03
N VAL A 346 -15.55 10.92 -25.38
CA VAL A 346 -15.84 12.22 -24.74
C VAL A 346 -16.12 12.04 -23.25
N VAL A 347 -16.95 11.06 -22.88
CA VAL A 347 -17.25 10.74 -21.47
C VAL A 347 -15.97 10.34 -20.73
N HIS A 348 -15.12 9.52 -21.34
CA HIS A 348 -13.81 9.14 -20.79
C HIS A 348 -12.88 10.34 -20.57
N MET A 349 -12.83 11.32 -21.50
CA MET A 349 -12.06 12.55 -21.29
C MET A 349 -12.59 13.38 -20.11
N VAL A 350 -13.91 13.46 -19.94
CA VAL A 350 -14.53 14.14 -18.80
C VAL A 350 -14.20 13.43 -17.48
N ILE A 351 -14.34 12.11 -17.43
CA ILE A 351 -13.96 11.30 -16.27
C ILE A 351 -12.47 11.48 -15.97
N SER A 352 -11.61 11.43 -16.98
CA SER A 352 -10.17 11.67 -16.85
C SER A 352 -9.88 13.02 -16.23
N ALA A 353 -10.54 14.10 -16.68
CA ALA A 353 -10.37 15.43 -16.10
C ALA A 353 -10.79 15.49 -14.62
N ILE A 354 -11.94 14.90 -14.26
CA ILE A 354 -12.43 14.83 -12.87
C ILE A 354 -11.43 14.06 -11.99
N ILE A 355 -10.98 12.90 -12.47
CA ILE A 355 -10.00 12.09 -11.78
C ILE A 355 -8.69 12.87 -11.62
N GLY A 356 -8.14 13.47 -12.67
CA GLY A 356 -6.90 14.22 -12.58
C GLY A 356 -6.94 15.46 -11.72
N ALA A 357 -8.09 16.11 -11.56
CA ALA A 357 -8.28 17.16 -10.55
C ALA A 357 -7.88 16.63 -9.16
N THR A 358 -8.26 15.40 -8.83
CA THR A 358 -7.87 14.75 -7.57
C THR A 358 -6.37 14.45 -7.54
N TYR A 359 -5.74 14.02 -8.64
CA TYR A 359 -4.29 13.81 -8.69
C TYR A 359 -3.52 15.10 -8.30
N GLY A 360 -3.92 16.23 -8.87
CA GLY A 360 -3.32 17.53 -8.54
C GLY A 360 -3.46 17.88 -7.06
N LEU A 361 -4.62 17.64 -6.45
CA LEU A 361 -4.82 17.86 -5.01
C LEU A 361 -3.98 16.91 -4.14
N LEU A 362 -3.92 15.63 -4.51
CA LEU A 362 -3.32 14.55 -3.72
C LEU A 362 -1.78 14.56 -3.76
N PHE A 363 -1.18 14.81 -4.93
CA PHE A 363 0.25 14.57 -5.16
C PHE A 363 1.09 15.84 -5.40
N ARG A 364 0.50 17.04 -5.27
CA ARG A 364 1.22 18.32 -5.45
C ARG A 364 2.53 18.45 -4.69
N ARG A 365 2.65 17.82 -3.52
CA ARG A 365 3.81 17.91 -2.63
C ARG A 365 4.61 16.61 -2.52
N GLU A 366 4.34 15.65 -3.40
CA GLU A 366 4.86 14.28 -3.26
C GLU A 366 5.93 13.94 -4.32
N ALA A 367 5.92 14.62 -5.47
CA ALA A 367 6.82 14.36 -6.59
C ALA A 367 7.74 15.56 -6.88
N TYR A 368 9.04 15.38 -6.68
CA TYR A 368 10.08 16.38 -6.98
C TYR A 368 11.04 15.93 -8.09
N THR A 369 10.91 14.67 -8.55
CA THR A 369 11.68 14.08 -9.65
C THR A 369 10.72 13.34 -10.58
N TYR A 370 11.12 13.15 -11.85
CA TYR A 370 10.33 12.36 -12.79
C TYR A 370 10.14 10.91 -12.33
N GLY A 371 11.17 10.29 -11.72
CA GLY A 371 11.07 8.92 -11.19
C GLY A 371 10.06 8.79 -10.06
N ALA A 372 10.07 9.72 -9.09
CA ALA A 372 9.07 9.74 -8.03
C ALA A 372 7.66 10.04 -8.59
N GLY A 373 7.56 10.97 -9.54
CA GLY A 373 6.32 11.26 -10.25
C GLY A 373 5.75 10.01 -10.93
N LEU A 374 6.57 9.28 -11.69
CA LEU A 374 6.19 8.03 -12.33
C LEU A 374 5.71 6.99 -11.32
N ALA A 375 6.44 6.79 -10.21
CA ALA A 375 6.05 5.84 -9.18
C ALA A 375 4.70 6.18 -8.55
N TRP A 376 4.46 7.46 -8.20
CA TRP A 376 3.17 7.92 -7.71
C TRP A 376 2.05 7.79 -8.75
N GLY A 377 2.36 8.06 -10.02
CA GLY A 377 1.45 7.84 -11.15
C GLY A 377 1.02 6.38 -11.27
N LEU A 378 1.96 5.43 -11.17
CA LEU A 378 1.66 3.99 -11.21
C LEU A 378 0.79 3.57 -10.03
N VAL A 379 1.12 4.01 -8.80
CA VAL A 379 0.30 3.76 -7.61
C VAL A 379 -1.11 4.30 -7.79
N TYR A 380 -1.22 5.53 -8.31
CA TYR A 380 -2.51 6.17 -8.56
C TYR A 380 -3.35 5.43 -9.61
N GLY A 381 -2.71 4.99 -10.70
CA GLY A 381 -3.34 4.13 -11.70
C GLY A 381 -3.83 2.81 -11.10
N LEU A 382 -3.01 2.14 -10.30
CA LEU A 382 -3.38 0.90 -9.63
C LEU A 382 -4.59 1.07 -8.69
N VAL A 383 -4.63 2.14 -7.89
CA VAL A 383 -5.79 2.47 -7.05
C VAL A 383 -7.05 2.61 -7.91
N TRP A 384 -6.96 3.34 -9.02
CA TRP A 384 -8.09 3.52 -9.92
C TRP A 384 -8.50 2.25 -10.67
N TRP A 385 -7.62 1.27 -10.82
CA TRP A 385 -8.04 -0.02 -11.39
C TRP A 385 -8.94 -0.81 -10.44
N PHE A 386 -8.68 -0.79 -9.12
CA PHE A 386 -9.60 -1.38 -8.15
C PHE A 386 -10.88 -0.55 -7.98
N LEU A 387 -10.77 0.78 -7.98
CA LEU A 387 -11.93 1.66 -7.80
C LEU A 387 -12.80 1.77 -9.06
N GLY A 388 -12.22 1.83 -10.25
CA GLY A 388 -12.93 2.08 -11.50
C GLY A 388 -13.71 0.86 -11.97
N PRO A 389 -13.09 -0.06 -12.73
CA PRO A 389 -13.78 -1.17 -13.36
C PRO A 389 -14.37 -2.19 -12.38
N LEU A 390 -13.76 -2.40 -11.19
CA LEU A 390 -14.25 -3.41 -10.24
C LEU A 390 -15.28 -2.88 -9.24
N THR A 391 -15.37 -1.56 -9.03
CA THR A 391 -16.17 -0.99 -7.94
C THR A 391 -17.16 0.06 -8.43
N LEU A 392 -16.69 1.19 -8.93
CA LEU A 392 -17.52 2.35 -9.28
C LEU A 392 -18.26 2.14 -10.60
N MET A 393 -17.60 1.59 -11.62
CA MET A 393 -18.23 1.39 -12.93
C MET A 393 -19.46 0.48 -12.83
N PRO A 394 -19.42 -0.69 -12.17
CA PRO A 394 -20.61 -1.51 -11.97
C PRO A 394 -21.72 -0.76 -11.20
N ILE A 395 -21.37 -0.07 -10.11
CA ILE A 395 -22.33 0.71 -9.31
C ILE A 395 -23.03 1.78 -10.17
N LEU A 396 -22.27 2.52 -10.98
CA LEU A 396 -22.80 3.59 -11.84
C LEU A 396 -23.69 3.05 -12.96
N LEU A 397 -23.50 1.79 -13.36
CA LEU A 397 -24.36 1.08 -14.31
C LEU A 397 -25.55 0.37 -13.63
N GLY A 398 -25.72 0.52 -12.32
CA GLY A 398 -26.79 -0.12 -11.56
C GLY A 398 -26.53 -1.59 -11.21
N ALA A 399 -25.30 -2.08 -11.41
CA ALA A 399 -24.86 -3.41 -11.01
C ALA A 399 -24.17 -3.40 -9.63
N GLU A 400 -23.97 -4.57 -9.05
CA GLU A 400 -23.17 -4.73 -7.84
C GLU A 400 -21.67 -4.66 -8.13
N VAL A 401 -20.87 -4.43 -7.09
CA VAL A 401 -19.41 -4.46 -7.18
C VAL A 401 -18.92 -5.81 -7.71
N GLN A 402 -17.90 -5.78 -8.55
CA GLN A 402 -17.41 -6.95 -9.30
C GLN A 402 -16.05 -7.40 -8.74
N TRP A 403 -16.00 -7.73 -7.44
CA TRP A 403 -14.76 -8.08 -6.75
C TRP A 403 -14.33 -9.55 -6.93
N SER A 404 -14.96 -10.29 -7.86
CA SER A 404 -14.60 -11.69 -8.11
C SER A 404 -13.31 -11.84 -8.93
N LEU A 405 -12.65 -12.99 -8.79
CA LEU A 405 -11.45 -13.32 -9.58
C LEU A 405 -11.74 -13.27 -11.08
N ALA A 406 -12.87 -13.83 -11.51
CA ALA A 406 -13.31 -13.82 -12.90
C ALA A 406 -13.50 -12.39 -13.45
N SER A 407 -14.09 -11.50 -12.65
CA SER A 407 -14.27 -10.10 -13.04
C SER A 407 -12.93 -9.36 -13.14
N ALA A 408 -12.03 -9.60 -12.20
CA ALA A 408 -10.69 -9.05 -12.23
C ALA A 408 -9.87 -9.56 -13.42
N LEU A 409 -10.01 -10.83 -13.79
CA LEU A 409 -9.41 -11.40 -15.00
C LEU A 409 -9.98 -10.74 -16.27
N GLY A 410 -11.30 -10.58 -16.36
CA GLY A 410 -11.94 -9.85 -17.47
C GLY A 410 -11.53 -8.38 -17.56
N ALA A 411 -11.31 -7.73 -16.42
CA ALA A 411 -10.84 -6.34 -16.33
C ALA A 411 -9.31 -6.20 -16.46
N TYR A 412 -8.55 -7.29 -16.48
CA TYR A 412 -7.09 -7.27 -16.44
C TYR A 412 -6.45 -6.45 -17.59
N PRO A 413 -6.93 -6.52 -18.85
CA PRO A 413 -6.39 -5.67 -19.92
C PRO A 413 -6.48 -4.17 -19.62
N SER A 414 -7.50 -3.74 -18.87
CA SER A 414 -7.67 -2.34 -18.48
C SER A 414 -6.68 -1.87 -17.42
N LEU A 415 -6.00 -2.79 -16.71
CA LEU A 415 -4.94 -2.44 -15.74
C LEU A 415 -3.80 -1.68 -16.44
N ILE A 416 -3.39 -2.14 -17.62
CA ILE A 416 -2.37 -1.48 -18.45
C ILE A 416 -2.81 -0.05 -18.75
N GLY A 417 -4.08 0.12 -19.10
CA GLY A 417 -4.69 1.43 -19.38
C GLY A 417 -4.66 2.37 -18.17
N HIS A 418 -5.00 1.87 -16.98
CA HIS A 418 -4.96 2.66 -15.74
C HIS A 418 -3.53 3.01 -15.31
N LEU A 419 -2.57 2.08 -15.45
CA LEU A 419 -1.16 2.34 -15.18
C LEU A 419 -0.58 3.36 -16.16
N ALA A 420 -0.94 3.27 -17.44
CA ALA A 420 -0.57 4.25 -18.46
C ALA A 420 -1.19 5.62 -18.19
N TYR A 421 -2.49 5.66 -17.83
CA TYR A 421 -3.20 6.86 -17.42
C TYR A 421 -2.48 7.57 -16.27
N GLY A 422 -2.21 6.85 -15.19
CA GLY A 422 -1.57 7.40 -14.00
C GLY A 422 -0.14 7.89 -14.28
N SER A 423 0.64 7.11 -15.03
CA SER A 423 2.00 7.48 -15.44
C SER A 423 2.04 8.75 -16.29
N ALA A 424 1.22 8.81 -17.34
CA ALA A 424 1.17 9.97 -18.24
C ALA A 424 0.62 11.21 -17.53
N THR A 425 -0.42 11.07 -16.70
CA THR A 425 -0.94 12.15 -15.86
C THR A 425 0.14 12.69 -14.93
N ALA A 426 0.88 11.82 -14.24
CA ALA A 426 1.91 12.22 -13.30
C ALA A 426 3.09 12.95 -13.98
N LEU A 427 3.56 12.43 -15.11
CA LEU A 427 4.64 13.05 -15.87
C LEU A 427 4.21 14.41 -16.45
N ALA A 428 3.01 14.49 -17.03
CA ALA A 428 2.46 15.74 -17.54
C ALA A 428 2.28 16.78 -16.42
N TYR A 429 1.77 16.36 -15.26
CA TYR A 429 1.62 17.22 -14.08
C TYR A 429 2.97 17.74 -13.61
N GLN A 430 3.99 16.87 -13.56
CA GLN A 430 5.34 17.28 -13.17
C GLN A 430 5.92 18.33 -14.13
N LEU A 431 5.71 18.16 -15.44
CA LEU A 431 6.13 19.14 -16.45
C LEU A 431 5.45 20.50 -16.24
N LEU A 432 4.14 20.51 -15.98
CA LEU A 432 3.38 21.73 -15.72
C LEU A 432 3.85 22.44 -14.45
N VAL A 433 4.05 21.69 -13.36
CA VAL A 433 4.53 22.23 -12.08
C VAL A 433 5.94 22.79 -12.20
N MET A 434 6.87 22.08 -12.86
CA MET A 434 8.24 22.55 -13.07
C MET A 434 8.32 23.81 -13.94
N ARG A 435 7.36 24.01 -14.85
CA ARG A 435 7.25 25.23 -15.66
C ARG A 435 6.74 26.42 -14.85
N TYR A 436 5.82 26.16 -13.92
CA TYR A 436 5.19 27.19 -13.11
C TYR A 436 6.05 27.62 -11.91
N ASP A 437 6.81 26.71 -11.31
CA ASP A 437 7.68 27.01 -10.15
C ASP A 437 9.17 26.87 -10.54
N PRO A 438 9.85 27.99 -10.91
CA PRO A 438 11.26 27.98 -11.27
C PRO A 438 12.19 27.58 -10.11
N ALA A 439 11.74 27.69 -8.85
CA ALA A 439 12.52 27.28 -7.69
C ALA A 439 12.71 25.76 -7.67
N LEU A 440 11.70 25.00 -8.12
CA LEU A 440 11.77 23.55 -8.37
C LEU A 440 12.76 23.23 -9.49
N ARG A 441 12.80 24.04 -10.55
CA ARG A 441 13.66 23.85 -11.73
C ARG A 441 15.14 24.13 -11.47
N LYS A 442 15.47 25.13 -10.64
CA LYS A 442 16.86 25.57 -10.38
C LYS A 442 17.55 24.83 -9.22
N GLY A 443 16.92 23.82 -8.62
CA GLY A 443 17.50 23.11 -7.48
C GLY A 443 17.85 24.07 -6.33
N SER A 444 16.92 24.99 -6.03
CA SER A 444 17.03 25.98 -4.97
C SER A 444 17.48 25.34 -3.64
N ARG A 445 18.12 26.12 -2.77
CA ARG A 445 18.48 25.68 -1.41
C ARG A 445 17.27 25.09 -0.67
N SER A 446 16.05 25.58 -0.95
CA SER A 446 14.79 25.02 -0.47
C SER A 446 14.52 23.61 -1.01
N VAL A 447 14.68 23.39 -2.32
CA VAL A 447 14.50 22.08 -2.98
C VAL A 447 15.53 21.08 -2.48
N ARG A 448 16.80 21.49 -2.35
CA ARG A 448 17.85 20.64 -1.76
C ARG A 448 17.55 20.28 -0.30
N THR A 449 17.05 21.23 0.48
CA THR A 449 16.64 20.99 1.87
C THR A 449 15.42 20.06 1.95
N HIS A 450 14.46 20.21 1.04
CA HIS A 450 13.28 19.35 0.97
C HIS A 450 13.63 17.94 0.51
N LEU A 451 14.41 17.79 -0.58
CA LEU A 451 14.94 16.51 -1.04
C LEU A 451 15.75 15.81 0.07
N ARG A 452 16.48 16.56 0.89
CA ARG A 452 17.22 16.03 2.04
C ARG A 452 16.32 15.63 3.22
N ARG A 453 15.12 16.23 3.33
CA ARG A 453 14.05 15.79 4.26
C ARG A 453 13.31 14.56 3.72
N THR A 454 13.11 14.44 2.41
CA THR A 454 12.40 13.30 1.80
C THR A 454 13.31 12.11 1.49
N SER A 455 14.63 12.29 1.40
CA SER A 455 15.63 11.23 1.13
C SER A 455 15.73 10.16 2.22
N GLY A 456 15.04 10.35 3.35
CA GLY A 456 14.88 9.35 4.41
C GLY A 456 13.44 8.81 4.55
N THR A 457 12.53 9.17 3.64
CA THR A 457 11.16 8.66 3.68
C THR A 457 11.12 7.22 3.14
N PRO A 458 10.34 6.32 3.75
CA PRO A 458 10.14 4.94 3.27
C PRO A 458 9.26 4.86 1.99
N ALA A 459 9.12 5.96 1.23
CA ALA A 459 8.31 6.00 0.01
C ALA A 459 8.78 4.98 -1.04
N ALA A 460 10.09 4.74 -1.16
CA ALA A 460 10.60 3.70 -2.05
C ALA A 460 10.12 2.29 -1.64
N ALA A 461 10.16 1.97 -0.35
CA ALA A 461 9.61 0.70 0.15
C ALA A 461 8.10 0.62 -0.09
N LEU A 462 7.39 1.72 0.12
CA LEU A 462 5.96 1.81 -0.17
C LEU A 462 5.64 1.52 -1.64
N TRP A 463 6.38 2.11 -2.57
CA TRP A 463 6.21 1.83 -3.99
C TRP A 463 6.51 0.37 -4.31
N VAL A 464 7.56 -0.22 -3.71
CA VAL A 464 7.87 -1.64 -3.90
C VAL A 464 6.70 -2.52 -3.42
N VAL A 465 6.18 -2.29 -2.21
CA VAL A 465 5.06 -3.08 -1.65
C VAL A 465 3.77 -2.88 -2.45
N VAL A 466 3.44 -1.64 -2.83
CA VAL A 466 2.21 -1.36 -3.58
C VAL A 466 2.32 -1.87 -5.02
N LEU A 467 3.43 -1.66 -5.72
CA LEU A 467 3.58 -2.10 -7.11
C LEU A 467 3.75 -3.62 -7.20
N MET A 468 4.21 -4.28 -6.13
CA MET A 468 4.14 -5.73 -6.00
C MET A 468 2.71 -6.25 -6.11
N LEU A 469 1.68 -5.53 -5.62
CA LEU A 469 0.29 -5.95 -5.87
C LEU A 469 0.03 -6.14 -7.36
N GLY A 470 0.49 -5.20 -8.18
CA GLY A 470 0.40 -5.31 -9.65
C GLY A 470 1.14 -6.53 -10.20
N LEU A 471 2.27 -6.92 -9.58
CA LEU A 471 3.03 -8.12 -9.94
C LEU A 471 2.41 -9.43 -9.42
N MET A 472 1.65 -9.37 -8.31
CA MET A 472 0.93 -10.51 -7.76
C MET A 472 -0.37 -10.80 -8.52
N LEU A 473 -0.98 -9.80 -9.16
CA LEU A 473 -2.20 -9.99 -9.95
C LEU A 473 -2.05 -11.08 -11.03
N PRO A 474 -0.99 -11.09 -11.88
CA PRO A 474 -0.74 -12.21 -12.79
C PRO A 474 -0.70 -13.57 -12.09
N LEU A 475 -0.12 -13.66 -10.89
CA LEU A 475 -0.03 -14.91 -10.15
C LEU A 475 -1.40 -15.40 -9.70
N LEU A 476 -2.29 -14.50 -9.32
CA LEU A 476 -3.63 -14.84 -8.84
C LEU A 476 -4.63 -15.08 -9.98
N LEU A 477 -4.54 -14.30 -11.07
CA LEU A 477 -5.56 -14.24 -12.11
C LEU A 477 -5.41 -15.28 -13.22
N THR A 478 -4.23 -15.87 -13.40
CA THR A 478 -4.05 -16.92 -14.41
C THR A 478 -4.50 -18.29 -13.87
N ASP A 479 -4.96 -19.16 -14.76
CA ASP A 479 -5.24 -20.57 -14.46
C ASP A 479 -3.95 -21.40 -14.38
#